data_AF-A0A353HU82-F1
#
_entry.id   AF-A0A353HU82-F1
#
_cell.length_a   1.000
_cell.length_b   1.000
_cell.length_c   1.000
_cell.angle_alpha   90.00
_cell.angle_beta   90.00
_cell.angle_gamma   90.00
#
_symmetry.space_group_name_H-M   'P 1'
#
loop_
_entity.id
_entity.type
_entity.pdbx_description
1 polymer ?
#
loop_
_entity_poly.entity_id
_entity_poly.type
_entity_poly.pdbx_seq_one_letter_code
_entity_poly.pdbx_strand_id
1 'polypeptide(L)'
;MTTYIARIALATLFTGTAMAAGLAHAEPTPASDPQLAAAPQAAPLGRQAPFGYAVAGGASRTITIDQKTRYLNVTRLETVTINAGGKSVTWSFDTLDTRFFPLSHILPGADDVTVYVSESPQYFN
;
A
#
# COMPACT_ATOMS: atom_id res chain seq x y z
N MET A 1 32.83 -3.44 3.96
CA MET A 1 31.66 -4.34 4.09
C MET A 1 30.75 -3.71 5.12
N THR A 2 29.74 -2.97 4.67
CA THR A 2 28.90 -2.12 5.55
C THR A 2 27.70 -2.93 6.01
N THR A 3 27.68 -3.30 7.28
CA THR A 3 26.60 -4.05 7.93
C THR A 3 25.45 -3.11 8.27
N TYR A 4 24.25 -3.37 7.72
CA TYR A 4 23.04 -2.65 8.08
C TYR A 4 22.29 -3.39 9.19
N ILE A 5 22.24 -2.78 10.38
CA ILE A 5 21.52 -3.29 11.55
C ILE A 5 20.02 -3.02 11.35
N ALA A 6 19.23 -4.07 11.14
CA ALA A 6 17.76 -3.99 11.15
C ALA A 6 17.25 -3.90 12.60
N ARG A 7 16.57 -2.80 12.94
CA ARG A 7 15.86 -2.67 14.22
C ARG A 7 14.43 -3.16 14.03
N ILE A 8 14.10 -4.28 14.68
CA ILE A 8 12.74 -4.83 14.74
C ILE A 8 11.99 -4.10 15.85
N ALA A 9 10.91 -3.40 15.52
CA ALA A 9 9.98 -2.86 16.51
C ALA A 9 8.84 -3.86 16.71
N LEU A 10 8.74 -4.36 17.94
CA LEU A 10 7.72 -5.28 18.43
C LEU A 10 6.42 -4.49 18.68
N ALA A 11 5.33 -4.83 17.97
CA ALA A 11 4.01 -4.25 18.22
C ALA A 11 3.30 -5.04 19.34
N THR A 12 2.94 -4.35 20.41
CA THR A 12 2.25 -4.88 21.59
C THR A 12 0.76 -5.13 21.33
N LEU A 13 0.28 -6.26 21.85
CA LEU A 13 -1.12 -6.65 21.94
C LEU A 13 -1.89 -5.70 22.88
N PHE A 14 -3.05 -5.22 22.44
CA PHE A 14 -4.07 -4.70 23.35
C PHE A 14 -5.21 -5.71 23.46
N THR A 15 -5.25 -6.41 24.59
CA THR A 15 -6.39 -7.15 25.11
C THR A 15 -7.41 -6.16 25.70
N GLY A 16 -8.65 -6.21 25.22
CA GLY A 16 -9.79 -5.55 25.86
C GLY A 16 -10.77 -6.59 26.39
N THR A 17 -10.84 -6.75 27.71
CA THR A 17 -11.90 -7.49 28.41
C THR A 17 -12.79 -6.49 29.13
N ALA A 18 -14.11 -6.57 28.92
CA ALA A 18 -15.11 -6.02 29.85
C ALA A 18 -16.29 -6.99 29.93
N MET A 19 -16.58 -7.44 31.15
CA MET A 19 -17.69 -8.33 31.52
C MET A 19 -18.88 -7.49 32.00
N ALA A 20 -20.11 -7.89 31.70
CA ALA A 20 -21.22 -8.03 32.67
C ALA A 20 -22.56 -8.25 31.95
N ALA A 21 -23.38 -9.12 32.56
CA ALA A 21 -24.60 -9.71 32.04
C ALA A 21 -25.84 -8.79 32.12
N GLY A 22 -26.79 -9.04 31.22
CA GLY A 22 -28.16 -8.51 31.29
C GLY A 22 -29.05 -9.17 30.24
N LEU A 23 -29.86 -10.15 30.65
CA LEU A 23 -30.94 -10.73 29.85
C LEU A 23 -32.04 -9.67 29.68
N ALA A 24 -32.27 -9.18 28.46
CA ALA A 24 -33.54 -8.58 28.07
C ALA A 24 -33.72 -8.69 26.56
N HIS A 25 -34.76 -9.43 26.16
CA HIS A 25 -35.27 -9.42 24.80
C HIS A 25 -35.69 -8.00 24.42
N ALA A 26 -35.06 -7.43 23.40
CA ALA A 26 -35.52 -6.23 22.73
C ALA A 26 -35.40 -6.45 21.21
N GLU A 27 -36.54 -6.30 20.56
CA GLU A 27 -36.80 -6.43 19.13
C GLU A 27 -35.87 -5.52 18.30
N PRO A 28 -35.14 -6.02 17.28
CA PRO A 28 -34.27 -5.17 16.48
C PRO A 28 -35.08 -4.42 15.42
N THR A 29 -35.45 -3.18 15.73
CA THR A 29 -35.80 -2.15 14.73
C THR A 29 -34.61 -1.92 13.77
N PRO A 30 -34.82 -1.95 12.44
CA PRO A 30 -33.76 -1.71 11.48
C PRO A 30 -33.69 -0.21 11.16
N ALA A 31 -32.59 0.46 11.52
CA ALA A 31 -32.06 1.63 10.82
C ALA A 31 -30.91 2.24 11.62
N SER A 32 -29.69 2.11 11.08
CA SER A 32 -28.67 3.17 10.96
C SER A 32 -27.37 2.54 10.48
N ASP A 33 -27.26 2.35 9.16
CA ASP A 33 -25.95 2.22 8.51
C ASP A 33 -25.27 3.60 8.55
N PRO A 34 -24.09 3.69 9.17
CA PRO A 34 -23.00 4.31 8.44
C PRO A 34 -21.68 3.61 8.75
N GLN A 35 -21.10 3.02 7.71
CA GLN A 35 -19.75 3.34 7.23
C GLN A 35 -19.35 2.18 6.33
N LEU A 36 -19.70 2.29 5.04
CA LEU A 36 -18.89 1.66 4.01
C LEU A 36 -17.47 2.21 4.19
N ALA A 37 -16.65 1.52 4.99
CA ALA A 37 -15.22 1.60 4.82
C ALA A 37 -15.00 1.25 3.35
N ALA A 38 -14.60 2.24 2.55
CA ALA A 38 -14.24 2.02 1.17
C ALA A 38 -13.12 0.97 1.18
N ALA A 39 -13.49 -0.29 0.96
CA ALA A 39 -12.52 -1.33 0.67
C ALA A 39 -11.71 -0.80 -0.51
N PRO A 40 -10.37 -0.88 -0.49
CA PRO A 40 -9.57 -0.51 -1.64
C PRO A 40 -10.14 -1.30 -2.82
N GLN A 41 -10.71 -0.57 -3.79
CA GLN A 41 -11.33 -1.18 -4.95
C GLN A 41 -10.27 -2.04 -5.61
N ALA A 42 -10.43 -3.36 -5.52
CA ALA A 42 -9.59 -4.28 -6.27
C ALA A 42 -9.74 -3.90 -7.75
N ALA A 43 -8.63 -3.49 -8.36
CA ALA A 43 -8.62 -3.16 -9.78
C ALA A 43 -9.23 -4.34 -10.57
N PRO A 44 -10.08 -4.08 -11.57
CA PRO A 44 -10.75 -5.14 -12.31
C PRO A 44 -9.72 -6.07 -12.95
N LEU A 45 -9.80 -7.36 -12.61
CA LEU A 45 -9.03 -8.45 -13.22
C LEU A 45 -9.31 -8.45 -14.74
N GLY A 46 -8.38 -7.93 -15.54
CA GLY A 46 -8.49 -7.95 -17.01
C GLY A 46 -7.96 -6.71 -17.73
N ARG A 47 -7.67 -5.62 -17.02
CA ARG A 47 -6.86 -4.51 -17.54
C ARG A 47 -5.73 -4.27 -16.56
N GLN A 48 -4.52 -4.70 -16.90
CA GLN A 48 -3.31 -4.30 -16.16
C GLN A 48 -3.38 -2.77 -16.04
N ALA A 49 -3.54 -2.28 -14.81
CA ALA A 49 -3.63 -0.86 -14.58
C ALA A 49 -2.33 -0.23 -15.09
N PRO A 50 -2.38 0.96 -15.73
CA PRO A 50 -1.24 1.54 -16.43
C PRO A 50 0.00 1.73 -15.54
N PHE A 51 -0.20 1.72 -14.22
CA PHE A 51 0.83 1.94 -13.19
C PHE A 51 1.13 0.70 -12.34
N GLY A 52 0.50 -0.45 -12.63
CA GLY A 52 0.57 -1.66 -11.81
C GLY A 52 -0.60 -1.81 -10.83
N TYR A 53 -0.44 -2.56 -9.75
CA TYR A 53 -1.53 -2.86 -8.82
C TYR A 53 -1.07 -3.04 -7.37
N ALA A 54 -2.00 -2.83 -6.43
CA ALA A 54 -1.76 -3.06 -5.01
C ALA A 54 -1.67 -4.57 -4.70
N VAL A 55 -0.76 -4.94 -3.81
CA VAL A 55 -0.54 -6.33 -3.36
C VAL A 55 -0.83 -6.42 -1.87
N ALA A 56 -1.53 -7.47 -1.45
CA ALA A 56 -1.72 -7.75 -0.04
C ALA A 56 -0.43 -8.30 0.60
N GLY A 57 -0.11 -7.84 1.80
CA GLY A 57 1.11 -8.24 2.53
C GLY A 57 2.28 -7.28 2.35
N GLY A 58 3.46 -7.68 2.84
CA GLY A 58 4.68 -6.88 2.79
C GLY A 58 5.56 -7.26 1.60
N ALA A 59 6.38 -6.31 1.14
CA ALA A 59 7.46 -6.57 0.21
C ALA A 59 8.80 -6.74 0.94
N SER A 60 9.79 -7.34 0.26
CA SER A 60 11.17 -7.43 0.79
C SER A 60 11.85 -6.07 0.90
N ARG A 61 11.39 -5.06 0.15
CA ARG A 61 11.92 -3.70 0.14
C ARG A 61 10.83 -2.72 0.57
N THR A 62 11.16 -1.89 1.55
CA THR A 62 10.34 -0.77 2.01
C THR A 62 11.03 0.54 1.68
N ILE A 63 10.27 1.50 1.16
CA ILE A 63 10.75 2.80 0.71
C ILE A 63 9.97 3.88 1.45
N THR A 64 10.67 4.75 2.16
CA THR A 64 10.08 5.92 2.81
C THR A 64 10.27 7.14 1.92
N ILE A 65 9.17 7.83 1.65
CA ILE A 65 9.11 9.08 0.91
C ILE A 65 9.03 10.22 1.93
N ASP A 66 10.01 11.11 1.91
CA ASP A 66 10.06 12.30 2.76
C ASP A 66 9.89 13.58 1.93
N GLN A 67 9.93 14.73 2.60
CA GLN A 67 9.75 16.04 1.97
C GLN A 67 10.85 16.41 0.97
N LYS A 68 11.99 15.72 0.97
CA LYS A 68 13.12 15.92 0.06
C LYS A 68 13.13 14.92 -1.09
N THR A 69 12.39 13.81 -0.99
CA THR A 69 12.22 12.87 -2.09
C THR A 69 11.56 13.56 -3.29
N ARG A 70 12.16 13.41 -4.46
CA ARG A 70 11.61 13.89 -5.75
C ARG A 70 11.40 12.78 -6.75
N TYR A 71 12.15 11.68 -6.60
CA TYR A 71 12.14 10.59 -7.55
C TYR A 71 12.13 9.24 -6.83
N LEU A 72 11.38 8.30 -7.37
CA LEU A 72 11.36 6.90 -6.97
C LEU A 72 11.76 6.04 -8.18
N ASN A 73 12.94 5.41 -8.10
CA ASN A 73 13.40 4.48 -9.13
C ASN A 73 13.01 3.04 -8.77
N VAL A 74 12.37 2.37 -9.71
CA VAL A 74 11.91 0.98 -9.60
C VAL A 74 12.18 0.23 -10.90
N THR A 75 12.10 -1.10 -10.84
CA THR A 75 12.15 -1.97 -12.00
C THR A 75 10.75 -2.44 -12.34
N ARG A 76 10.44 -2.63 -13.63
CA ARG A 76 9.18 -3.26 -14.04
C ARG A 76 9.04 -4.64 -13.36
N LEU A 77 7.84 -4.96 -12.88
CA LEU A 77 7.52 -6.15 -12.06
C LEU A 77 8.14 -6.16 -10.65
N GLU A 78 8.79 -5.07 -10.21
CA GLU A 78 9.20 -4.94 -8.82
C GLU A 78 7.98 -4.73 -7.91
N THR A 79 7.97 -5.38 -6.75
CA THR A 79 6.97 -5.13 -5.70
C THR A 79 7.67 -4.51 -4.49
N VAL A 80 7.18 -3.35 -4.04
CA VAL A 80 7.76 -2.62 -2.90
C VAL A 80 6.66 -2.13 -1.95
N THR A 81 7.00 -1.96 -0.68
CA THR A 81 6.15 -1.23 0.28
C THR A 81 6.57 0.23 0.29
N ILE A 82 5.65 1.15 0.06
CA ILE A 82 5.87 2.60 -0.02
C ILE A 82 5.21 3.26 1.19
N ASN A 83 5.98 4.03 1.94
CA ASN A 83 5.50 4.83 3.06
C ASN A 83 5.62 6.32 2.72
N ALA A 84 4.51 7.06 2.72
CA ALA A 84 4.54 8.53 2.60
C ALA A 84 3.40 9.18 3.37
N GLY A 85 3.70 10.28 4.07
CA GLY A 85 2.67 11.08 4.75
C GLY A 85 1.81 10.28 5.74
N GLY A 86 2.39 9.29 6.42
CA GLY A 86 1.68 8.41 7.36
C GLY A 86 0.84 7.30 6.70
N LYS A 87 0.82 7.22 5.37
CA LYS A 87 0.17 6.14 4.61
C LYS A 87 1.20 5.09 4.19
N SER A 88 0.76 3.85 4.05
CA SER A 88 1.57 2.74 3.56
C SER A 88 0.79 1.95 2.51
N VAL A 89 1.46 1.57 1.42
CA VAL A 89 0.89 0.72 0.38
C VAL A 89 1.97 -0.22 -0.16
N THR A 90 1.63 -1.50 -0.34
CA THR A 90 2.48 -2.44 -1.09
C THR A 90 2.00 -2.48 -2.53
N TRP A 91 2.89 -2.19 -3.47
CA TRP A 91 2.56 -1.99 -4.88
C TRP A 91 3.49 -2.78 -5.79
N SER A 92 2.92 -3.44 -6.80
CA SER A 92 3.66 -4.11 -7.87
C SER A 92 3.65 -3.23 -9.12
N PHE A 93 4.83 -2.87 -9.62
CA PHE A 93 5.01 -2.02 -10.80
C PHE A 93 4.91 -2.82 -12.11
N ASP A 94 3.76 -3.43 -12.33
CA ASP A 94 3.41 -4.08 -13.59
C ASP A 94 2.92 -3.06 -14.61
N THR A 95 3.86 -2.35 -15.21
CA THR A 95 3.62 -1.26 -16.17
C THR A 95 3.96 -1.71 -17.58
N LEU A 96 2.99 -1.64 -18.48
CA LEU A 96 3.23 -1.78 -19.92
C LEU A 96 3.42 -0.38 -20.53
N ASP A 97 4.55 -0.19 -21.22
CA ASP A 97 4.95 1.03 -21.93
C ASP A 97 4.95 2.35 -21.13
N THR A 98 4.75 2.29 -19.82
CA THR A 98 4.77 3.46 -18.93
C THR A 98 6.11 3.55 -18.22
N ARG A 99 6.96 4.47 -18.69
CA ARG A 99 8.33 4.68 -18.18
C ARG A 99 8.39 5.56 -16.94
N PHE A 100 7.46 6.50 -16.79
CA PHE A 100 7.40 7.40 -15.64
C PHE A 100 6.00 7.93 -15.42
N PHE A 101 5.67 8.25 -14.17
CA PHE A 101 4.38 8.84 -13.78
C PHE A 101 4.45 9.45 -12.37
N PRO A 102 3.56 10.39 -12.02
CA PRO A 102 3.45 10.92 -10.65
C PRO A 102 3.08 9.83 -9.63
N LEU A 103 3.75 9.81 -8.48
CA LEU A 103 3.45 8.85 -7.40
C LEU A 103 2.03 9.01 -6.85
N SER A 104 1.40 10.18 -7.04
CA SER A 104 0.01 10.43 -6.65
C SER A 104 -1.03 9.54 -7.34
N HIS A 105 -0.70 8.89 -8.47
CA HIS A 105 -1.54 7.85 -9.05
C HIS A 105 -1.67 6.59 -8.19
N ILE A 106 -0.69 6.34 -7.31
CA ILE A 106 -0.69 5.22 -6.36
C ILE A 106 -1.05 5.71 -4.96
N LEU A 107 -0.49 6.85 -4.55
CA LEU A 107 -0.62 7.38 -3.20
C LEU A 107 -1.02 8.86 -3.20
N PRO A 108 -2.31 9.18 -2.98
CA PRO A 108 -2.79 10.56 -3.02
C PRO A 108 -2.05 11.47 -2.03
N GLY A 109 -1.58 12.62 -2.51
CA GLY A 109 -0.79 13.61 -1.78
C GLY A 109 0.73 13.51 -1.99
N ALA A 110 1.19 12.70 -2.95
CA ALA A 110 2.60 12.54 -3.32
C ALA A 110 2.91 13.07 -4.73
N ASP A 111 2.27 14.17 -5.12
CA ASP A 111 2.35 14.75 -6.48
C ASP A 111 3.74 15.25 -6.87
N ASP A 112 4.55 15.66 -5.88
CA ASP A 112 5.92 16.15 -6.08
C ASP A 112 6.96 15.04 -6.34
N VAL A 113 6.53 13.77 -6.35
CA VAL A 113 7.41 12.62 -6.55
C VAL A 113 7.10 11.95 -7.88
N THR A 114 8.10 11.87 -8.76
CA THR A 114 7.99 11.13 -10.02
C THR A 114 8.54 9.72 -9.85
N VAL A 115 7.76 8.72 -10.23
CA VAL A 115 8.21 7.33 -10.34
C VAL A 115 8.88 7.15 -11.70
N TYR A 116 10.06 6.56 -11.72
CA TYR A 116 10.74 6.10 -12.93
C TYR A 116 10.83 4.57 -12.91
N VAL A 117 10.32 3.95 -13.97
CA VAL A 117 10.31 2.50 -14.14
C VAL A 117 11.34 2.11 -15.19
N SER A 118 12.38 1.42 -14.75
CA SER A 118 13.36 0.78 -15.62
C SER A 118 12.82 -0.53 -16.19
N GLU A 119 13.33 -0.93 -17.36
CA GLU A 119 12.97 -2.22 -17.95
C GLU A 119 13.43 -3.37 -17.05
N SER A 120 12.62 -4.43 -16.99
CA SER A 120 13.01 -5.63 -16.25
C SER A 120 14.05 -6.42 -17.06
N PRO A 121 15.14 -6.90 -16.43
CA PRO A 121 16.16 -7.68 -17.12
C PRO A 121 15.62 -8.99 -17.70
N GLN A 122 14.43 -9.45 -17.28
CA GLN A 122 13.74 -10.62 -17.82
C GLN A 122 13.40 -10.50 -19.31
N TYR A 123 13.52 -9.31 -19.91
CA TYR A 123 13.21 -9.05 -21.31
C TYR A 123 14.43 -8.95 -22.23
N PHE A 124 15.66 -8.99 -21.69
CA PHE A 124 16.88 -9.06 -22.50
C PHE A 124 17.33 -10.52 -22.61
N ASN A 125 17.10 -11.13 -23.78
CA ASN A 125 17.65 -12.42 -24.19
C ASN A 125 18.65 -12.22 -25.32
#